data_AF-A0A316DXP0-F1
#
_entry.id   AF-A0A316DXP0-F1
#
_cell.length_a   1.000
_cell.length_b   1.000
_cell.length_c   1.000
_cell.angle_alpha   90.00
_cell.angle_beta   90.00
_cell.angle_gamma   90.00
#
_symmetry.space_group_name_H-M   'P 1'
#
loop_
_entity.id
_entity.type
_entity.pdbx_description
1 polymer ?
#
loop_
_entity_poly.entity_id
_entity_poly.type
_entity_poly.pdbx_seq_one_letter_code
_entity_poly.pdbx_strand_id
1 'polypeptide(L)'
;MKNTLNLLLIILLIVGCKENKPKSNPKEIAHSAENIPYNGTASVTQGIATTITEDIYACERGRKTDVGEITSTDGKKWTVPAQTNYTDNDFPFSADLFNSCEGKNYATVKEALSHFDDANIMEIDADGEVFTAYIFADNYFEMYVNGVAVGKDKVPFTQFNSSIVKFKAQKPFTIAMKLVDWEEHLGVGCEANRGKSFHAGDGGMVAVIKDAANTIIATTNENWKAQTFYTAPIKDLSCVSEDGNYRYSKNCDTDGGQDGTSFYALHWETPTDWMMTDFNDANWPKATTYTNQTIGVDNKPSYTNFTSIFDDAENDAEFIWSTNVVLDNEVLVRYTVK
;
A
#
# COMPACT_ATOMS: atom_id res chain seq x y z
N MET A 1 7.21 33.31 78.80
CA MET A 1 7.90 34.58 78.46
C MET A 1 8.64 34.39 77.16
N LYS A 2 8.51 35.37 76.26
CA LYS A 2 9.01 35.40 74.86
C LYS A 2 10.54 35.27 74.77
N ASN A 3 11.02 34.74 73.64
CA ASN A 3 12.05 35.34 72.76
C ASN A 3 12.36 34.37 71.60
N THR A 4 11.77 34.55 70.41
CA THR A 4 12.21 35.38 69.27
C THR A 4 13.32 34.76 68.41
N LEU A 5 12.86 34.33 67.23
CA LEU A 5 13.52 34.04 65.97
C LEU A 5 14.43 35.19 65.49
N ASN A 6 15.54 34.88 64.82
CA ASN A 6 16.08 35.75 63.76
C ASN A 6 16.91 34.94 62.74
N LEU A 7 16.40 34.92 61.51
CA LEU A 7 17.00 34.36 60.31
C LEU A 7 17.79 35.47 59.61
N LEU A 8 19.07 35.22 59.31
CA LEU A 8 19.99 36.16 58.68
C LEU A 8 19.70 36.25 57.16
N LEU A 9 19.38 37.44 56.66
CA LEU A 9 19.24 37.75 55.23
C LEU A 9 20.46 38.58 54.79
N ILE A 10 21.28 38.05 53.88
CA ILE A 10 22.42 38.76 53.29
C ILE A 10 21.98 39.33 51.94
N ILE A 11 22.04 40.66 51.82
CA ILE A 11 21.84 41.42 50.59
C ILE A 11 23.22 41.72 50.01
N LEU A 12 23.52 41.23 48.80
CA LEU A 12 24.65 41.69 48.00
C LEU A 12 24.14 42.47 46.78
N LEU A 13 24.50 43.74 46.72
CA LEU A 13 24.35 44.65 45.58
C LEU A 13 25.45 44.36 44.55
N ILE A 14 25.08 44.16 43.29
CA ILE A 14 26.00 44.27 42.16
C ILE A 14 25.48 45.33 41.19
N VAL A 15 26.29 46.38 41.06
CA VAL A 15 26.15 47.54 40.17
C VAL A 15 26.54 47.11 38.76
N GLY A 16 25.75 47.55 37.77
CA GLY A 16 25.94 47.24 36.36
C GLY A 16 27.10 48.01 35.72
N CYS A 17 27.78 47.33 34.80
CA CYS A 17 28.54 47.94 33.71
C CYS A 17 27.75 47.77 32.41
N LYS A 18 27.54 48.90 31.73
CA LYS A 18 26.72 49.09 30.54
C LYS A 18 27.64 48.98 29.31
N GLU A 19 27.60 47.85 28.61
CA GLU A 19 28.16 47.75 27.26
C GLU A 19 27.08 48.06 26.22
N ASN A 20 27.33 49.09 25.41
CA ASN A 20 26.50 49.47 24.27
C ASN A 20 26.71 48.47 23.13
N LYS A 21 25.81 47.48 22.99
CA LYS A 21 25.65 46.72 21.75
C LYS A 21 24.52 47.34 20.92
N PRO A 22 24.68 47.49 19.59
CA PRO A 22 23.62 47.99 18.73
C PRO A 22 22.45 46.99 18.75
N LYS A 23 21.24 47.51 18.93
CA LYS A 23 19.98 46.75 18.85
C LYS A 23 19.78 46.31 17.40
N SER A 24 20.27 45.14 17.02
CA SER A 24 19.67 44.39 15.92
C SER A 24 18.44 43.68 16.48
N ASN A 25 17.25 44.09 16.04
CA ASN A 25 16.05 43.28 16.22
C ASN A 25 16.37 41.84 15.77
N PRO A 26 16.03 40.80 16.54
CA PRO A 26 15.84 39.51 15.93
C PRO A 26 14.68 39.71 14.95
N LYS A 27 14.98 39.74 13.66
CA LYS A 27 13.98 39.31 12.69
C LYS A 27 13.63 37.90 13.14
N GLU A 28 12.43 37.71 13.68
CA GLU A 28 11.72 36.46 13.49
C GLU A 28 11.88 36.14 12.01
N ILE A 29 12.75 35.18 11.72
CA ILE A 29 12.65 34.43 10.49
C ILE A 29 11.41 33.60 10.73
N ALA A 30 10.26 34.20 10.45
CA ALA A 30 9.14 33.42 9.97
C ALA A 30 9.73 32.60 8.82
N HIS A 31 9.98 31.32 9.06
CA HIS A 31 9.91 30.36 7.98
C HIS A 31 8.47 30.45 7.50
N SER A 32 8.21 31.41 6.61
CA SER A 32 7.24 31.16 5.57
C SER A 32 7.76 29.91 4.89
N ALA A 33 7.25 28.75 5.29
CA ALA A 33 7.16 27.64 4.38
C ALA A 33 6.50 28.26 3.15
N GLU A 34 7.29 28.51 2.11
CA GLU A 34 6.71 28.75 0.81
C GLU A 34 5.81 27.54 0.61
N ASN A 35 4.50 27.75 0.62
CA ASN A 35 3.53 26.76 0.16
C ASN A 35 3.97 26.43 -1.26
N ILE A 36 4.81 25.42 -1.45
CA ILE A 36 5.14 24.93 -2.77
C ILE A 36 3.81 24.37 -3.28
N PRO A 37 3.13 25.07 -4.20
CA PRO A 37 1.84 24.61 -4.64
C PRO A 37 2.08 23.36 -5.49
N TYR A 38 1.52 22.24 -5.06
CA TYR A 38 1.37 21.10 -5.95
C TYR A 38 0.41 21.51 -7.07
N ASN A 39 0.86 21.37 -8.32
CA ASN A 39 0.11 21.82 -9.51
C ASN A 39 -0.51 20.65 -10.30
N GLY A 40 -0.46 19.43 -9.78
CA GLY A 40 -1.07 18.26 -10.41
C GLY A 40 -2.56 18.13 -10.08
N THR A 41 -3.14 16.97 -10.41
CA THR A 41 -4.58 16.73 -10.30
C THR A 41 -5.01 16.12 -8.97
N ALA A 42 -4.07 15.66 -8.15
CA ALA A 42 -4.35 15.05 -6.85
C ALA A 42 -4.92 16.04 -5.82
N SER A 43 -5.72 15.50 -4.91
CA SER A 43 -6.01 16.13 -3.63
C SER A 43 -4.83 15.93 -2.68
N VAL A 44 -4.40 17.01 -2.01
CA VAL A 44 -3.21 16.98 -1.13
C VAL A 44 -3.63 16.87 0.33
N THR A 45 -3.08 15.91 1.06
CA THR A 45 -3.18 15.82 2.53
C THR A 45 -1.80 16.07 3.16
N GLN A 46 -1.78 16.46 4.44
CA GLN A 46 -0.54 16.60 5.21
C GLN A 46 -0.74 16.10 6.65
N GLY A 47 0.23 15.32 7.13
CA GLY A 47 0.26 14.80 8.49
C GLY A 47 -0.56 13.54 8.69
N ILE A 48 -0.68 13.13 9.95
CA ILE A 48 -1.23 11.83 10.35
C ILE A 48 -2.77 11.87 10.31
N ALA A 49 -3.36 10.86 9.70
CA ALA A 49 -4.80 10.68 9.64
C ALA A 49 -5.39 10.33 11.03
N THR A 50 -6.69 10.56 11.19
CA THR A 50 -7.41 10.12 12.38
C THR A 50 -7.82 8.67 12.21
N THR A 51 -7.43 7.78 13.14
CA THR A 51 -7.90 6.39 13.14
C THR A 51 -9.40 6.33 13.36
N ILE A 52 -10.11 5.63 12.47
CA ILE A 52 -11.57 5.41 12.55
C ILE A 52 -11.92 3.96 12.87
N THR A 53 -11.05 3.01 12.52
CA THR A 53 -11.16 1.60 12.90
C THR A 53 -9.76 1.10 13.24
N GLU A 54 -9.63 0.42 14.38
CA GLU A 54 -8.36 -0.19 14.79
C GLU A 54 -8.36 -1.68 14.45
N ASP A 55 -7.19 -2.18 14.04
CA ASP A 55 -6.89 -3.61 13.87
C ASP A 55 -8.02 -4.41 13.20
N ILE A 56 -8.36 -4.07 11.95
CA ILE A 56 -9.43 -4.78 11.19
C ILE A 56 -9.10 -6.27 11.01
N TYR A 57 -7.84 -6.64 11.19
CA TYR A 57 -7.32 -7.99 11.23
C TYR A 57 -6.22 -8.14 12.29
N ALA A 58 -6.26 -9.27 13.01
CA ALA A 58 -5.27 -9.59 14.04
C ALA A 58 -4.50 -10.87 13.67
N CYS A 59 -3.17 -10.80 13.73
CA CYS A 59 -2.28 -11.92 13.47
C CYS A 59 -1.11 -11.93 14.46
N GLU A 60 -0.68 -13.12 14.91
CA GLU A 60 0.51 -13.22 15.75
C GLU A 60 1.74 -12.71 14.99
N ARG A 61 2.44 -11.71 15.55
CA ARG A 61 3.58 -11.01 14.92
C ARG A 61 3.22 -10.27 13.62
N GLY A 62 1.93 -10.09 13.35
CA GLY A 62 1.46 -9.16 12.35
C GLY A 62 1.59 -7.72 12.84
N ARG A 63 1.73 -6.80 11.88
CA ARG A 63 1.60 -5.36 12.10
C ARG A 63 0.11 -4.99 12.23
N LYS A 64 -0.14 -3.83 12.82
CA LYS A 64 -1.48 -3.28 12.98
C LYS A 64 -2.12 -2.98 11.63
N THR A 65 -3.42 -3.20 11.56
CA THR A 65 -4.21 -3.02 10.33
C THR A 65 -5.29 -1.96 10.54
N ASP A 66 -4.88 -0.83 11.11
CA ASP A 66 -5.77 0.30 11.35
C ASP A 66 -6.25 0.90 10.02
N VAL A 67 -7.42 1.56 10.06
CA VAL A 67 -7.99 2.34 8.97
C VAL A 67 -8.29 3.74 9.48
N GLY A 68 -7.90 4.74 8.70
CA GLY A 68 -8.01 6.15 9.06
C GLY A 68 -8.86 6.97 8.09
N GLU A 69 -9.12 8.20 8.50
CA GLU A 69 -9.68 9.26 7.67
C GLU A 69 -8.81 10.53 7.77
N ILE A 70 -8.56 11.18 6.63
CA ILE A 70 -7.90 12.48 6.56
C ILE A 70 -8.63 13.39 5.57
N THR A 71 -8.66 14.69 5.86
CA THR A 71 -9.26 15.71 4.97
C THR A 71 -8.17 16.42 4.19
N SER A 72 -8.29 16.46 2.86
CA SER A 72 -7.36 17.15 1.97
C SER A 72 -7.60 18.66 1.93
N THR A 73 -6.63 19.40 1.39
CA THR A 73 -6.65 20.86 1.27
C THR A 73 -7.81 21.41 0.43
N ASP A 74 -8.39 20.59 -0.44
CA ASP A 74 -9.60 20.88 -1.22
C ASP A 74 -10.92 20.49 -0.51
N GLY A 75 -10.84 19.99 0.73
CA GLY A 75 -11.98 19.66 1.58
C GLY A 75 -12.57 18.26 1.37
N LYS A 76 -11.98 17.42 0.51
CA LYS A 76 -12.39 16.01 0.37
C LYS A 76 -11.90 15.16 1.53
N LYS A 77 -12.61 14.08 1.83
CA LYS A 77 -12.24 13.10 2.85
C LYS A 77 -11.70 11.84 2.18
N TRP A 78 -10.62 11.30 2.72
CA TRP A 78 -9.92 10.13 2.20
C TRP A 78 -9.82 9.06 3.28
N THR A 79 -10.19 7.82 2.92
CA THR A 79 -9.94 6.64 3.74
C THR A 79 -8.53 6.14 3.45
N VAL A 80 -7.74 5.88 4.50
CA VAL A 80 -6.35 5.48 4.38
C VAL A 80 -6.08 4.18 5.16
N PRO A 81 -5.26 3.23 4.66
CA PRO A 81 -4.45 3.32 3.44
C PRO A 81 -5.26 3.34 2.13
N ALA A 82 -6.44 2.72 2.12
CA ALA A 82 -7.37 2.82 0.99
C ALA A 82 -8.81 2.48 1.44
N GLN A 83 -9.80 2.89 0.65
CA GLN A 83 -11.15 2.35 0.78
C GLN A 83 -11.18 0.93 0.16
N THR A 84 -11.17 -0.09 1.02
CA THR A 84 -11.19 -1.51 0.65
C THR A 84 -12.53 -2.17 0.96
N ASN A 85 -12.73 -3.35 0.40
CA ASN A 85 -13.83 -4.26 0.66
C ASN A 85 -13.46 -5.30 1.73
N TYR A 86 -12.42 -5.07 2.56
CA TYR A 86 -11.95 -6.07 3.52
C TYR A 86 -13.06 -6.54 4.47
N THR A 87 -13.87 -5.61 4.99
CA THR A 87 -14.99 -5.89 5.89
C THR A 87 -16.31 -6.17 5.18
N ASP A 88 -16.33 -6.13 3.85
CA ASP A 88 -17.52 -6.47 3.04
C ASP A 88 -17.67 -7.99 2.94
N ASN A 89 -18.74 -8.52 3.52
CA ASN A 89 -19.02 -9.96 3.49
C ASN A 89 -19.47 -10.48 2.12
N ASP A 90 -19.92 -9.59 1.23
CA ASP A 90 -20.32 -9.97 -0.13
C ASP A 90 -19.09 -10.13 -1.05
N PHE A 91 -17.93 -9.63 -0.64
CA PHE A 91 -16.65 -9.85 -1.31
C PHE A 91 -15.93 -11.08 -0.70
N PRO A 92 -15.77 -12.19 -1.47
CA PRO A 92 -15.19 -13.42 -0.95
C PRO A 92 -13.71 -13.27 -0.61
N PHE A 93 -13.27 -13.86 0.49
CA PHE A 93 -11.84 -14.08 0.77
C PHE A 93 -11.28 -15.20 -0.11
N SER A 94 -10.03 -15.05 -0.54
CA SER A 94 -9.29 -16.09 -1.27
C SER A 94 -8.99 -17.30 -0.38
N ALA A 95 -8.75 -18.47 -1.02
CA ALA A 95 -8.23 -19.63 -0.31
C ALA A 95 -6.71 -19.50 -0.08
N ASP A 96 -6.18 -20.14 0.96
CA ASP A 96 -4.76 -20.03 1.30
C ASP A 96 -3.89 -20.92 0.41
N LEU A 97 -2.92 -20.31 -0.29
CA LEU A 97 -1.73 -21.03 -0.75
C LEU A 97 -0.74 -21.18 0.41
N PHE A 98 -0.58 -20.11 1.19
CA PHE A 98 0.14 -20.08 2.45
C PHE A 98 -0.38 -18.95 3.32
N ASN A 99 -0.65 -19.20 4.60
CA ASN A 99 -1.07 -18.17 5.56
C ASN A 99 -0.70 -18.60 6.99
N SER A 100 0.36 -18.01 7.54
CA SER A 100 0.84 -18.34 8.89
C SER A 100 -0.09 -17.84 9.99
N CYS A 101 -0.83 -16.76 9.75
CA CYS A 101 -1.78 -16.19 10.70
C CYS A 101 -2.94 -17.16 11.00
N GLU A 102 -3.34 -17.98 10.03
CA GLU A 102 -4.37 -19.02 10.18
C GLU A 102 -3.80 -20.44 10.31
N GLY A 103 -2.47 -20.57 10.46
CA GLY A 103 -1.79 -21.87 10.58
C GLY A 103 -1.76 -22.70 9.28
N LYS A 104 -2.06 -22.08 8.13
CA LYS A 104 -2.06 -22.70 6.80
C LYS A 104 -0.67 -22.62 6.17
N ASN A 105 0.32 -23.22 6.82
CA ASN A 105 1.73 -23.18 6.42
C ASN A 105 2.07 -24.26 5.38
N TYR A 106 1.31 -24.34 4.28
CA TYR A 106 1.52 -25.37 3.27
C TYR A 106 2.90 -25.24 2.62
N ALA A 107 3.57 -26.37 2.41
CA ALA A 107 4.92 -26.40 1.84
C ALA A 107 4.92 -26.49 0.32
N THR A 108 3.80 -26.92 -0.29
CA THR A 108 3.70 -27.13 -1.74
C THR A 108 2.32 -26.75 -2.26
N VAL A 109 2.24 -26.38 -3.54
CA VAL A 109 0.97 -26.13 -4.25
C VAL A 109 0.02 -27.31 -4.15
N LYS A 110 0.55 -28.54 -4.29
CA LYS A 110 -0.24 -29.77 -4.22
C LYS A 110 -0.92 -29.93 -2.86
N GLU A 111 -0.19 -29.63 -1.78
CA GLU A 111 -0.73 -29.68 -0.41
C GLU A 111 -1.84 -28.65 -0.25
N ALA A 112 -1.60 -27.38 -0.61
CA ALA A 112 -2.60 -26.33 -0.52
C ALA A 112 -3.88 -26.67 -1.31
N LEU A 113 -3.74 -27.14 -2.56
CA LEU A 113 -4.86 -27.55 -3.40
C LEU A 113 -5.64 -28.75 -2.83
N SER A 114 -5.00 -29.63 -2.06
CA SER A 114 -5.70 -30.75 -1.40
C SER A 114 -6.65 -30.30 -0.28
N HIS A 115 -6.51 -29.05 0.17
CA HIS A 115 -7.37 -28.40 1.15
C HIS A 115 -8.35 -27.38 0.53
N PHE A 116 -8.30 -27.18 -0.79
CA PHE A 116 -9.21 -26.27 -1.48
C PHE A 116 -10.64 -26.84 -1.45
N ASP A 117 -11.61 -26.01 -1.05
CA ASP A 117 -13.03 -26.33 -1.11
C ASP A 117 -13.62 -25.83 -2.45
N ASP A 118 -14.13 -26.75 -3.28
CA ASP A 118 -14.71 -26.41 -4.58
C ASP A 118 -15.97 -25.52 -4.46
N ALA A 119 -16.57 -25.43 -3.28
CA ALA A 119 -17.62 -24.44 -3.01
C ALA A 119 -17.12 -22.98 -3.10
N ASN A 120 -15.80 -22.76 -3.03
CA ASN A 120 -15.17 -21.45 -3.18
C ASN A 120 -14.82 -21.12 -4.65
N ILE A 121 -15.20 -21.96 -5.63
CA ILE A 121 -15.03 -21.63 -7.04
C ILE A 121 -16.08 -20.59 -7.43
N MET A 122 -15.61 -19.41 -7.85
CA MET A 122 -16.49 -18.32 -8.25
C MET A 122 -17.00 -18.53 -9.68
N GLU A 123 -18.32 -18.53 -9.88
CA GLU A 123 -18.93 -18.69 -11.20
C GLU A 123 -19.25 -17.33 -11.83
N ILE A 124 -18.49 -16.93 -12.86
CA ILE A 124 -18.77 -15.75 -13.69
C ILE A 124 -19.59 -16.17 -14.91
N ASP A 125 -19.12 -17.22 -15.60
CA ASP A 125 -19.80 -17.81 -16.74
C ASP A 125 -20.09 -19.29 -16.48
N ALA A 126 -21.36 -19.69 -16.46
CA ALA A 126 -21.77 -21.07 -16.16
C ALA A 126 -21.15 -22.11 -17.12
N ASP A 127 -21.01 -21.75 -18.39
CA ASP A 127 -20.39 -22.55 -19.45
C ASP A 127 -18.89 -22.24 -19.64
N GLY A 128 -18.28 -21.53 -18.68
CA GLY A 128 -16.86 -21.17 -18.69
C GLY A 128 -15.93 -22.31 -18.27
N GLU A 129 -14.66 -22.16 -18.59
CA GLU A 129 -13.58 -23.03 -18.13
C GLU A 129 -13.13 -22.61 -16.72
N VAL A 130 -12.60 -23.56 -15.94
CA VAL A 130 -12.03 -23.26 -14.62
C VAL A 130 -10.61 -22.74 -14.79
N PHE A 131 -10.35 -21.58 -14.21
CA PHE A 131 -9.02 -21.00 -14.05
C PHE A 131 -8.63 -20.97 -12.57
N THR A 132 -7.32 -21.09 -12.30
CA THR A 132 -6.73 -20.93 -10.97
C THR A 132 -5.70 -19.81 -11.03
N ALA A 133 -5.93 -18.74 -10.27
CA ALA A 133 -4.95 -17.70 -10.03
C ALA A 133 -4.21 -17.98 -8.71
N TYR A 134 -2.90 -18.01 -8.76
CA TYR A 134 -2.01 -17.97 -7.60
C TYR A 134 -1.47 -16.56 -7.48
N ILE A 135 -1.57 -15.98 -6.28
CA ILE A 135 -1.28 -14.55 -6.06
C ILE A 135 -0.42 -14.41 -4.81
N PHE A 136 0.63 -13.60 -4.90
CA PHE A 136 1.34 -13.06 -3.75
C PHE A 136 1.28 -11.54 -3.84
N ALA A 137 0.90 -10.88 -2.75
CA ALA A 137 0.84 -9.43 -2.64
C ALA A 137 1.72 -8.94 -1.48
N ASP A 138 2.42 -7.85 -1.72
CA ASP A 138 3.07 -6.99 -0.75
C ASP A 138 2.25 -5.67 -0.76
N ASN A 139 1.21 -5.49 0.07
CA ASN A 139 0.68 -6.44 1.05
C ASN A 139 -0.70 -7.02 0.69
N TYR A 140 -1.59 -6.22 0.09
CA TYR A 140 -3.01 -6.57 -0.01
C TYR A 140 -3.54 -6.52 -1.46
N PHE A 141 -4.51 -7.37 -1.77
CA PHE A 141 -5.23 -7.32 -3.04
C PHE A 141 -6.75 -7.56 -2.92
N GLU A 142 -7.50 -7.02 -3.87
CA GLU A 142 -8.86 -7.41 -4.23
C GLU A 142 -8.91 -7.73 -5.72
N MET A 143 -9.41 -8.91 -6.09
CA MET A 143 -9.45 -9.37 -7.47
C MET A 143 -10.89 -9.45 -7.99
N TYR A 144 -11.07 -8.94 -9.20
CA TYR A 144 -12.29 -9.01 -9.99
C TYR A 144 -12.03 -9.72 -11.32
N VAL A 145 -13.02 -10.46 -11.81
CA VAL A 145 -13.05 -11.02 -13.17
C VAL A 145 -14.33 -10.54 -13.85
N ASN A 146 -14.19 -9.81 -14.96
CA ASN A 146 -15.32 -9.19 -15.67
C ASN A 146 -16.24 -8.36 -14.75
N GLY A 147 -15.66 -7.68 -13.76
CA GLY A 147 -16.38 -6.89 -12.76
C GLY A 147 -16.97 -7.68 -11.59
N VAL A 148 -16.94 -9.01 -11.62
CA VAL A 148 -17.38 -9.86 -10.51
C VAL A 148 -16.25 -9.99 -9.49
N ALA A 149 -16.52 -9.72 -8.21
CA ALA A 149 -15.57 -9.96 -7.11
C ALA A 149 -15.29 -11.46 -6.98
N VAL A 150 -14.02 -11.88 -7.11
CA VAL A 150 -13.65 -13.31 -7.10
C VAL A 150 -12.75 -13.72 -5.93
N GLY A 151 -12.09 -12.76 -5.28
CA GLY A 151 -11.23 -13.07 -4.14
C GLY A 151 -10.49 -11.84 -3.66
N LYS A 152 -10.46 -11.63 -2.35
CA LYS A 152 -9.61 -10.63 -1.68
C LYS A 152 -8.65 -11.30 -0.72
N ASP A 153 -7.54 -10.65 -0.46
CA ASP A 153 -6.55 -11.16 0.47
C ASP A 153 -7.14 -11.28 1.89
N LYS A 154 -6.68 -12.28 2.65
CA LYS A 154 -7.02 -12.47 4.05
C LYS A 154 -6.17 -11.62 4.99
N VAL A 155 -4.95 -11.29 4.61
CA VAL A 155 -4.01 -10.55 5.47
C VAL A 155 -3.76 -9.16 4.89
N PRO A 156 -4.24 -8.08 5.52
CA PRO A 156 -4.05 -6.73 4.99
C PRO A 156 -2.59 -6.26 4.95
N PHE A 157 -1.79 -6.61 5.97
CA PHE A 157 -0.44 -6.08 6.13
C PHE A 157 0.60 -7.19 6.31
N THR A 158 0.71 -7.75 7.52
CA THR A 158 1.64 -8.84 7.82
C THR A 158 1.02 -9.81 8.83
N GLN A 159 1.44 -11.08 8.87
CA GLN A 159 2.52 -11.69 8.08
C GLN A 159 2.15 -11.91 6.60
N PHE A 160 3.15 -11.87 5.73
CA PHE A 160 2.96 -12.15 4.31
C PHE A 160 2.34 -13.53 4.07
N ASN A 161 1.38 -13.58 3.16
CA ASN A 161 0.66 -14.78 2.76
C ASN A 161 0.65 -14.89 1.22
N SER A 162 0.09 -15.97 0.72
CA SER A 162 -0.21 -16.14 -0.70
C SER A 162 -1.52 -16.87 -0.87
N SER A 163 -2.17 -16.61 -2.00
CA SER A 163 -3.59 -16.88 -2.20
C SER A 163 -3.84 -17.76 -3.43
N ILE A 164 -4.93 -18.52 -3.36
CA ILE A 164 -5.53 -19.27 -4.47
C ILE A 164 -6.92 -18.71 -4.72
N VAL A 165 -7.19 -18.28 -5.95
CA VAL A 165 -8.51 -17.90 -6.43
C VAL A 165 -8.87 -18.82 -7.59
N LYS A 166 -9.98 -19.56 -7.50
CA LYS A 166 -10.51 -20.35 -8.61
C LYS A 166 -11.81 -19.74 -9.10
N PHE A 167 -11.96 -19.68 -10.42
CA PHE A 167 -13.14 -19.10 -11.03
C PHE A 167 -13.47 -19.75 -12.37
N LYS A 168 -14.75 -19.70 -12.76
CA LYS A 168 -15.24 -20.13 -14.07
C LYS A 168 -15.54 -18.93 -14.96
N ALA A 169 -14.88 -18.84 -16.11
CA ALA A 169 -15.08 -17.75 -17.07
C ALA A 169 -14.92 -18.22 -18.53
N GLN A 170 -15.47 -17.46 -19.47
CA GLN A 170 -15.18 -17.59 -20.89
C GLN A 170 -14.10 -16.60 -21.31
N LYS A 171 -13.24 -17.01 -22.25
CA LYS A 171 -12.28 -16.10 -22.88
C LYS A 171 -12.96 -15.29 -24.01
N PRO A 172 -12.56 -14.02 -24.22
CA PRO A 172 -11.65 -13.25 -23.37
C PRO A 172 -12.32 -12.82 -22.06
N PHE A 173 -11.53 -12.69 -21.00
CA PHE A 173 -11.98 -12.09 -19.73
C PHE A 173 -10.94 -11.09 -19.21
N THR A 174 -11.43 -10.08 -18.51
CA THR A 174 -10.61 -9.04 -17.88
C THR A 174 -10.41 -9.35 -16.41
N ILE A 175 -9.16 -9.41 -15.99
CA ILE A 175 -8.76 -9.38 -14.58
C ILE A 175 -8.51 -7.93 -14.21
N ALA A 176 -9.11 -7.49 -13.11
CA ALA A 176 -8.88 -6.18 -12.52
C ALA A 176 -8.55 -6.38 -11.04
N MET A 177 -7.51 -5.71 -10.52
CA MET A 177 -7.14 -5.83 -9.12
C MET A 177 -6.88 -4.47 -8.48
N LYS A 178 -7.40 -4.28 -7.26
CA LYS A 178 -7.00 -3.19 -6.37
C LYS A 178 -5.90 -3.73 -5.48
N LEU A 179 -4.80 -3.00 -5.42
CA LEU A 179 -3.61 -3.36 -4.66
C LEU A 179 -3.32 -2.26 -3.65
N VAL A 180 -2.96 -2.66 -2.43
CA VAL A 180 -2.68 -1.73 -1.34
C VAL A 180 -1.36 -2.13 -0.67
N ASP A 181 -0.42 -1.19 -0.63
CA ASP A 181 0.69 -1.21 0.33
C ASP A 181 0.13 -0.66 1.64
N TRP A 182 0.06 -1.51 2.66
CA TRP A 182 -0.62 -1.15 3.90
C TRP A 182 0.30 -0.32 4.78
N GLU A 183 -0.27 0.66 5.49
CA GLU A 183 0.51 1.59 6.31
C GLU A 183 0.20 1.40 7.80
N GLU A 184 1.22 1.51 8.64
CA GLU A 184 1.06 1.54 10.10
C GLU A 184 0.77 2.98 10.58
N HIS A 185 1.38 3.95 9.90
CA HIS A 185 1.20 5.36 10.16
C HIS A 185 0.27 5.98 9.11
N LEU A 186 -1.00 6.06 9.50
CA LEU A 186 -2.10 6.42 8.63
C LEU A 186 -1.95 7.81 8.00
N GLY A 187 -2.20 7.90 6.69
CA GLY A 187 -2.19 9.12 5.90
C GLY A 187 -0.81 9.55 5.38
N VAL A 188 0.25 8.77 5.67
CA VAL A 188 1.62 9.09 5.27
C VAL A 188 2.40 7.89 4.72
N GLY A 189 1.79 6.75 4.43
CA GLY A 189 2.40 5.61 3.73
C GLY A 189 3.61 5.04 4.44
N CYS A 190 3.62 5.09 5.78
CA CYS A 190 4.81 4.76 6.56
C CYS A 190 4.60 3.60 7.53
N GLU A 191 5.70 2.92 7.83
CA GLU A 191 5.80 1.88 8.83
C GLU A 191 7.06 2.04 9.70
N ALA A 192 7.06 1.46 10.90
CA ALA A 192 8.28 1.40 11.70
C ALA A 192 9.22 0.35 11.12
N ASN A 193 10.40 0.75 10.60
CA ASN A 193 11.37 -0.18 10.03
C ASN A 193 12.77 0.44 9.91
N ARG A 194 13.82 -0.38 9.82
CA ARG A 194 15.22 0.03 9.59
C ARG A 194 15.72 1.17 10.51
N GLY A 195 15.24 1.21 11.76
CA GLY A 195 15.60 2.23 12.75
C GLY A 195 14.89 3.59 12.56
N LYS A 196 13.90 3.67 11.68
CA LYS A 196 13.05 4.84 11.46
C LYS A 196 11.63 4.52 11.91
N SER A 197 11.03 5.47 12.62
CA SER A 197 9.63 5.36 13.02
C SER A 197 8.71 5.50 11.81
N PHE A 198 9.08 6.35 10.84
CA PHE A 198 8.35 6.57 9.60
C PHE A 198 9.22 6.17 8.41
N HIS A 199 9.28 4.88 8.10
CA HIS A 199 9.92 4.36 6.89
C HIS A 199 8.87 4.20 5.78
N ALA A 200 9.19 4.58 4.55
CA ALA A 200 8.35 4.19 3.42
C ALA A 200 8.43 2.66 3.24
N GLY A 201 7.27 2.00 3.20
CA GLY A 201 7.17 0.59 2.84
C GLY A 201 7.45 0.38 1.36
N ASP A 202 7.29 -0.85 0.91
CA ASP A 202 7.23 -1.14 -0.52
C ASP A 202 6.07 -2.09 -0.80
N GLY A 203 5.39 -1.84 -1.91
CA GLY A 203 4.33 -2.66 -2.41
C GLY A 203 4.83 -3.76 -3.37
N GLY A 204 3.92 -4.30 -4.17
CA GLY A 204 4.24 -5.22 -5.25
C GLY A 204 3.26 -6.39 -5.31
N MET A 205 2.98 -6.87 -6.51
CA MET A 205 2.12 -8.05 -6.68
C MET A 205 2.62 -8.92 -7.82
N VAL A 206 2.59 -10.22 -7.60
CA VAL A 206 2.88 -11.24 -8.63
C VAL A 206 1.73 -12.23 -8.69
N ALA A 207 1.33 -12.58 -9.91
CA ALA A 207 0.28 -13.57 -10.12
C ALA A 207 0.52 -14.46 -11.33
N VAL A 208 0.12 -15.72 -11.19
CA VAL A 208 0.12 -16.71 -12.26
C VAL A 208 -1.26 -17.34 -12.38
N ILE A 209 -1.81 -17.30 -13.59
CA ILE A 209 -3.12 -17.85 -13.90
C ILE A 209 -2.93 -19.10 -14.76
N LYS A 210 -3.51 -20.21 -14.31
CA LYS A 210 -3.47 -21.50 -15.00
C LYS A 210 -4.87 -21.98 -15.35
N ASP A 211 -5.01 -22.71 -16.45
CA ASP A 211 -6.24 -23.43 -16.79
C ASP A 211 -6.37 -24.75 -16.00
N ALA A 212 -7.49 -25.46 -16.22
CA ALA A 212 -7.74 -26.77 -15.60
C ALA A 212 -6.72 -27.87 -15.99
N ALA A 213 -5.96 -27.68 -17.07
CA ALA A 213 -4.87 -28.57 -17.48
C ALA A 213 -3.51 -28.19 -16.86
N ASN A 214 -3.49 -27.21 -15.96
CA ASN A 214 -2.28 -26.61 -15.36
C ASN A 214 -1.37 -25.87 -16.36
N THR A 215 -1.90 -25.47 -17.52
CA THR A 215 -1.18 -24.63 -18.48
C THR A 215 -1.26 -23.18 -18.03
N ILE A 216 -0.12 -22.48 -18.02
CA ILE A 216 -0.07 -21.04 -17.75
C ILE A 216 -0.75 -20.30 -18.91
N ILE A 217 -1.80 -19.54 -18.59
CA ILE A 217 -2.54 -18.74 -19.59
C ILE A 217 -2.24 -17.24 -19.47
N ALA A 218 -1.77 -16.79 -18.31
CA ALA A 218 -1.31 -15.43 -18.07
C ALA A 218 -0.39 -15.37 -16.85
N THR A 219 0.58 -14.45 -16.88
CA THR A 219 1.42 -14.05 -15.75
C THR A 219 1.41 -12.54 -15.63
N THR A 220 1.73 -12.01 -14.45
CA THR A 220 2.05 -10.60 -14.27
C THR A 220 3.34 -10.25 -15.01
N ASN A 221 3.31 -9.15 -15.75
CA ASN A 221 4.41 -8.60 -16.56
C ASN A 221 4.06 -7.16 -17.02
N GLU A 222 4.92 -6.54 -17.81
CA GLU A 222 4.78 -5.16 -18.30
C GLU A 222 3.59 -4.92 -19.27
N ASN A 223 2.87 -5.97 -19.67
CA ASN A 223 1.67 -5.83 -20.50
C ASN A 223 0.40 -5.56 -19.70
N TRP A 224 0.46 -5.65 -18.37
CA TRP A 224 -0.61 -5.18 -17.50
C TRP A 224 -0.69 -3.65 -17.53
N LYS A 225 -1.87 -3.10 -17.27
CA LYS A 225 -2.07 -1.69 -16.95
C LYS A 225 -1.89 -1.50 -15.45
N ALA A 226 -1.31 -0.36 -15.03
CA ALA A 226 -1.19 0.01 -13.63
C ALA A 226 -1.32 1.52 -13.44
N GLN A 227 -2.20 1.94 -12.52
CA GLN A 227 -2.43 3.34 -12.20
C GLN A 227 -2.45 3.52 -10.67
N THR A 228 -1.58 4.39 -10.15
CA THR A 228 -1.52 4.76 -8.72
C THR A 228 -2.64 5.73 -8.37
N PHE A 229 -3.27 5.61 -7.20
CA PHE A 229 -4.34 6.46 -6.66
C PHE A 229 -4.04 7.04 -5.28
N TYR A 230 -2.96 6.60 -4.64
CA TYR A 230 -2.47 7.16 -3.39
C TYR A 230 -0.94 7.10 -3.40
N THR A 231 -0.27 8.25 -3.22
CA THR A 231 1.20 8.33 -3.15
C THR A 231 1.64 9.00 -1.85
N ALA A 232 2.43 8.28 -1.04
CA ALA A 232 2.95 8.72 0.26
C ALA A 232 4.17 7.86 0.68
N PRO A 233 5.03 8.31 1.62
CA PRO A 233 5.18 9.67 2.12
C PRO A 233 5.81 10.60 1.07
N ILE A 234 5.45 11.88 1.09
CA ILE A 234 6.13 12.93 0.30
C ILE A 234 6.64 14.02 1.25
N LYS A 235 7.96 14.26 1.26
CA LYS A 235 8.57 15.32 2.08
C LYS A 235 8.49 16.70 1.44
N ASP A 236 8.59 16.75 0.11
CA ASP A 236 8.65 17.97 -0.68
C ASP A 236 7.81 17.79 -1.94
N LEU A 237 6.70 18.53 -2.06
CA LEU A 237 5.77 18.44 -3.19
C LEU A 237 6.41 18.85 -4.54
N SER A 238 7.61 19.42 -4.57
CA SER A 238 8.34 19.69 -5.82
C SER A 238 8.97 18.45 -6.45
N CYS A 239 9.07 17.32 -5.72
CA CYS A 239 9.64 16.08 -6.23
C CYS A 239 8.69 15.27 -7.13
N VAL A 240 7.39 15.58 -7.07
CA VAL A 240 6.34 14.91 -7.83
C VAL A 240 6.00 15.68 -9.10
N SER A 241 5.51 14.96 -10.12
CA SER A 241 5.00 15.57 -11.34
C SER A 241 3.97 14.67 -12.02
N GLU A 242 3.08 15.26 -12.82
CA GLU A 242 2.19 14.51 -13.72
C GLU A 242 2.55 14.79 -15.19
N ASP A 243 2.47 13.76 -16.02
CA ASP A 243 2.56 13.87 -17.49
C ASP A 243 1.50 12.97 -18.13
N GLY A 244 0.44 13.57 -18.68
CA GLY A 244 -0.75 12.84 -19.07
C GLY A 244 -1.35 12.09 -17.88
N ASN A 245 -1.40 10.75 -17.95
CA ASN A 245 -1.89 9.90 -16.85
C ASN A 245 -0.77 9.31 -15.97
N TYR A 246 0.49 9.62 -16.27
CA TYR A 246 1.60 9.21 -15.43
C TYR A 246 1.67 10.13 -14.20
N ARG A 247 1.77 9.52 -13.02
CA ARG A 247 1.88 10.17 -11.71
C ARG A 247 3.25 9.80 -11.15
N TYR A 248 4.21 10.71 -11.27
CA TYR A 248 5.62 10.41 -10.97
C TYR A 248 6.03 10.89 -9.59
N SER A 249 6.74 10.02 -8.88
CA SER A 249 7.38 10.29 -7.60
C SER A 249 8.84 9.80 -7.54
N LYS A 250 9.44 9.46 -8.69
CA LYS A 250 10.80 8.88 -8.78
C LYS A 250 11.92 9.75 -8.20
N ASN A 251 11.71 11.07 -8.12
CA ASN A 251 12.69 12.02 -7.58
C ASN A 251 12.46 12.31 -6.10
N CYS A 252 11.44 11.69 -5.49
CA CYS A 252 11.11 11.87 -4.10
C CYS A 252 12.03 11.07 -3.19
N ASP A 253 12.24 11.59 -1.99
CA ASP A 253 12.93 10.89 -0.93
C ASP A 253 12.08 9.69 -0.46
N THR A 254 12.69 8.51 -0.45
CA THR A 254 12.11 7.25 0.05
C THR A 254 12.71 6.81 1.38
N ASP A 255 13.55 7.66 1.98
CA ASP A 255 14.29 7.32 3.18
C ASP A 255 13.37 7.35 4.40
N GLY A 256 12.34 8.19 4.40
CA GLY A 256 11.47 8.39 5.56
C GLY A 256 12.15 9.19 6.70
N GLY A 257 11.64 9.13 7.92
CA GLY A 257 12.10 9.95 9.04
C GLY A 257 11.71 9.42 10.42
N GLN A 258 11.86 10.28 11.43
CA GLN A 258 11.44 9.98 12.82
C GLN A 258 10.10 10.62 13.18
N ASP A 259 9.60 11.51 12.33
CA ASP A 259 8.35 12.24 12.49
C ASP A 259 7.74 12.44 11.10
N GLY A 260 6.52 11.93 10.91
CA GLY A 260 5.75 12.05 9.67
C GLY A 260 4.74 13.19 9.67
N THR A 261 4.66 14.00 10.73
CA THR A 261 3.63 15.05 10.85
C THR A 261 3.68 16.12 9.75
N SER A 262 4.85 16.32 9.12
CA SER A 262 5.01 17.24 8.00
C SER A 262 4.95 16.57 6.63
N PHE A 263 4.83 15.24 6.56
CA PHE A 263 4.77 14.52 5.29
C PHE A 263 3.42 14.77 4.61
N TYR A 264 3.47 14.84 3.29
CA TYR A 264 2.32 14.99 2.43
C TYR A 264 1.94 13.64 1.83
N ALA A 265 0.71 13.57 1.36
CA ALA A 265 0.29 12.56 0.42
C ALA A 265 -0.58 13.14 -0.70
N LEU A 266 -0.61 12.43 -1.81
CA LEU A 266 -1.41 12.73 -2.99
C LEU A 266 -2.47 11.65 -3.17
N HIS A 267 -3.71 12.08 -3.37
CA HIS A 267 -4.86 11.20 -3.53
C HIS A 267 -5.61 11.51 -4.82
N TRP A 268 -6.03 10.47 -5.52
CA TRP A 268 -6.90 10.58 -6.69
C TRP A 268 -8.10 9.68 -6.53
N GLU A 269 -9.25 10.12 -7.02
CA GLU A 269 -10.47 9.30 -6.99
C GLU A 269 -10.30 8.09 -7.91
N THR A 270 -10.65 6.91 -7.40
CA THR A 270 -10.73 5.71 -8.22
C THR A 270 -11.92 5.84 -9.18
N PRO A 271 -11.75 5.56 -10.49
CA PRO A 271 -12.87 5.66 -11.43
C PRO A 271 -13.98 4.68 -11.06
N THR A 272 -15.23 5.06 -11.23
CA THR A 272 -16.34 4.10 -11.14
C THR A 272 -16.21 3.04 -12.22
N ASP A 273 -16.69 1.83 -11.93
CA ASP A 273 -16.73 0.71 -12.88
C ASP A 273 -15.36 0.32 -13.48
N TRP A 274 -14.25 0.74 -12.84
CA TRP A 274 -12.88 0.47 -13.29
C TRP A 274 -12.55 -1.02 -13.38
N MET A 275 -13.37 -1.91 -12.83
CA MET A 275 -13.25 -3.36 -12.87
C MET A 275 -14.04 -4.03 -14.01
N MET A 276 -14.93 -3.28 -14.67
CA MET A 276 -15.80 -3.81 -15.74
C MET A 276 -15.02 -4.07 -17.04
N THR A 277 -15.57 -4.91 -17.90
CA THR A 277 -14.94 -5.31 -19.18
C THR A 277 -14.88 -4.18 -20.21
N ASP A 278 -15.85 -3.27 -20.19
CA ASP A 278 -15.96 -2.14 -21.11
C ASP A 278 -15.27 -0.86 -20.62
N PHE A 279 -14.68 -0.89 -19.42
CA PHE A 279 -13.90 0.23 -18.91
C PHE A 279 -12.71 0.53 -19.82
N ASN A 280 -12.61 1.79 -20.25
CA ASN A 280 -11.56 2.25 -21.15
C ASN A 280 -10.27 2.61 -20.38
N ASP A 281 -9.37 1.64 -20.27
CA ASP A 281 -8.03 1.79 -19.67
C ASP A 281 -6.93 2.13 -20.71
N ALA A 282 -7.30 2.51 -21.94
CA ALA A 282 -6.32 2.78 -23.01
C ALA A 282 -5.29 3.84 -22.60
N ASN A 283 -5.73 4.79 -21.77
CA ASN A 283 -4.98 5.90 -21.25
C ASN A 283 -4.15 5.58 -20.00
N TRP A 284 -4.35 4.41 -19.36
CA TRP A 284 -3.56 4.00 -18.20
C TRP A 284 -2.13 3.61 -18.60
N PRO A 285 -1.12 3.96 -17.78
CA PRO A 285 0.23 3.47 -17.93
C PRO A 285 0.30 1.94 -17.96
N LYS A 286 1.34 1.42 -18.60
CA LYS A 286 1.75 0.03 -18.41
C LYS A 286 2.31 -0.16 -17.01
N ALA A 287 2.19 -1.37 -16.48
CA ALA A 287 2.85 -1.76 -15.25
C ALA A 287 4.37 -1.67 -15.37
N THR A 288 5.02 -1.29 -14.28
CA THR A 288 6.48 -1.41 -14.14
C THR A 288 6.78 -2.75 -13.49
N THR A 289 7.81 -3.44 -13.98
CA THR A 289 8.26 -4.71 -13.41
C THR A 289 9.38 -4.49 -12.40
N TYR A 290 9.38 -5.29 -11.34
CA TYR A 290 10.32 -5.19 -10.22
C TYR A 290 10.93 -6.57 -9.92
N THR A 291 12.16 -6.57 -9.44
CA THR A 291 12.88 -7.82 -9.14
C THR A 291 12.53 -8.34 -7.75
N ASN A 292 12.69 -9.65 -7.52
CA ASN A 292 12.54 -10.27 -6.19
C ASN A 292 13.40 -9.58 -5.12
N GLN A 293 14.60 -9.12 -5.51
CA GLN A 293 15.49 -8.36 -4.63
C GLN A 293 14.92 -6.99 -4.27
N THR A 294 14.23 -6.31 -5.20
CA THR A 294 13.60 -5.02 -4.95
C THR A 294 12.46 -5.14 -3.94
N ILE A 295 11.62 -6.17 -4.09
CA ILE A 295 10.47 -6.44 -3.19
C ILE A 295 10.91 -7.10 -1.87
N GLY A 296 12.12 -7.67 -1.82
CA GLY A 296 12.67 -8.28 -0.61
C GLY A 296 11.97 -9.58 -0.20
N VAL A 297 11.63 -10.45 -1.16
CA VAL A 297 10.84 -11.68 -0.91
C VAL A 297 11.66 -12.92 -0.53
N ASP A 298 12.99 -12.85 -0.60
CA ASP A 298 13.91 -13.99 -0.42
C ASP A 298 13.78 -14.71 0.94
N ASN A 299 13.15 -14.08 1.93
CA ASN A 299 12.93 -14.63 3.27
C ASN A 299 11.45 -14.86 3.61
N LYS A 300 10.54 -14.80 2.63
CA LYS A 300 9.09 -14.92 2.82
C LYS A 300 8.61 -16.31 2.38
N PRO A 301 8.28 -17.25 3.30
CA PRO A 301 7.85 -18.60 2.91
C PRO A 301 6.59 -18.64 2.04
N SER A 302 5.72 -17.64 2.18
CA SER A 302 4.56 -17.43 1.30
C SER A 302 4.91 -17.24 -0.17
N TYR A 303 6.15 -16.84 -0.47
CA TYR A 303 6.74 -16.76 -1.81
C TYR A 303 7.71 -17.93 -2.06
N THR A 304 8.70 -18.12 -1.19
CA THR A 304 9.84 -19.01 -1.45
C THR A 304 9.49 -20.50 -1.43
N ASN A 305 8.40 -20.91 -0.78
CA ASN A 305 7.89 -22.28 -0.90
C ASN A 305 7.28 -22.57 -2.29
N PHE A 306 6.97 -21.52 -3.06
CA PHE A 306 6.21 -21.59 -4.31
C PHE A 306 6.97 -20.96 -5.49
N THR A 307 8.30 -21.01 -5.49
CA THR A 307 9.11 -20.55 -6.63
C THR A 307 8.75 -21.26 -7.93
N SER A 308 8.35 -22.54 -7.90
CA SER A 308 7.80 -23.22 -9.10
C SER A 308 6.49 -22.62 -9.67
N ILE A 309 5.89 -21.66 -8.96
CA ILE A 309 4.77 -20.86 -9.43
C ILE A 309 5.22 -19.45 -9.76
N PHE A 310 5.87 -18.76 -8.82
CA PHE A 310 6.13 -17.33 -8.94
C PHE A 310 7.50 -16.98 -9.55
N ASP A 311 8.48 -17.87 -9.46
CA ASP A 311 9.90 -17.66 -9.81
C ASP A 311 10.41 -18.86 -10.64
N ASP A 312 9.59 -19.34 -11.58
CA ASP A 312 9.89 -20.52 -12.39
C ASP A 312 10.91 -20.14 -13.47
N ALA A 313 12.02 -20.90 -13.56
CA ALA A 313 13.13 -20.55 -14.45
C ALA A 313 12.76 -20.50 -15.95
N GLU A 314 11.67 -21.16 -16.36
CA GLU A 314 11.20 -21.18 -17.75
C GLU A 314 9.97 -20.28 -17.97
N ASN A 315 9.17 -20.05 -16.93
CA ASN A 315 7.89 -19.34 -17.00
C ASN A 315 7.72 -18.36 -15.84
N ASP A 316 8.74 -17.52 -15.65
CA ASP A 316 8.82 -16.55 -14.57
C ASP A 316 7.66 -15.53 -14.61
N ALA A 317 7.16 -15.17 -13.43
CA ALA A 317 6.15 -14.14 -13.28
C ALA A 317 6.78 -12.93 -12.62
N GLU A 318 6.62 -11.76 -13.23
CA GLU A 318 7.27 -10.56 -12.72
C GLU A 318 6.39 -9.90 -11.66
N PHE A 319 7.00 -9.39 -10.59
CA PHE A 319 6.34 -8.44 -9.72
C PHE A 319 5.98 -7.19 -10.51
N ILE A 320 4.74 -6.76 -10.41
CA ILE A 320 4.23 -5.55 -11.06
C ILE A 320 3.74 -4.53 -10.04
N TRP A 321 3.88 -3.26 -10.39
CA TRP A 321 3.27 -2.12 -9.70
C TRP A 321 3.05 -0.95 -10.68
N SER A 322 2.72 0.22 -10.15
CA SER A 322 2.79 1.51 -10.86
C SER A 322 4.26 1.95 -11.06
N THR A 323 4.51 3.25 -11.26
CA THR A 323 5.87 3.75 -11.54
C THR A 323 6.79 3.82 -10.32
N ASN A 324 6.27 3.69 -9.10
CA ASN A 324 7.06 3.71 -7.89
C ASN A 324 6.52 2.70 -6.85
N VAL A 325 7.19 1.56 -6.73
CA VAL A 325 6.85 0.51 -5.76
C VAL A 325 6.97 0.93 -4.31
N VAL A 326 7.73 1.98 -4.00
CA VAL A 326 8.01 2.40 -2.62
C VAL A 326 7.03 3.46 -2.12
N LEU A 327 6.49 4.30 -3.01
CA LEU A 327 5.65 5.44 -2.60
C LEU A 327 4.21 5.35 -3.09
N ASP A 328 3.89 4.51 -4.06
CA ASP A 328 2.52 4.37 -4.53
C ASP A 328 1.81 3.31 -3.68
N ASN A 329 0.93 3.74 -2.78
CA ASN A 329 0.32 2.90 -1.74
C ASN A 329 -1.05 2.31 -2.15
N GLU A 330 -1.75 2.91 -3.12
CA GLU A 330 -2.96 2.33 -3.73
C GLU A 330 -2.75 2.27 -5.24
N VAL A 331 -2.84 1.09 -5.83
CA VAL A 331 -2.67 0.89 -7.29
C VAL A 331 -3.78 0.01 -7.82
N LEU A 332 -4.38 0.43 -8.94
CA LEU A 332 -5.29 -0.42 -9.71
C LEU A 332 -4.56 -1.00 -10.91
N VAL A 333 -4.68 -2.31 -11.11
CA VAL A 333 -4.11 -3.01 -12.26
C VAL A 333 -5.17 -3.73 -13.08
N ARG A 334 -4.96 -3.82 -14.40
CA ARG A 334 -5.89 -4.48 -15.33
C ARG A 334 -5.14 -5.26 -16.41
N TYR A 335 -5.70 -6.41 -16.80
CA TYR A 335 -5.23 -7.21 -17.91
C TYR A 335 -6.36 -8.04 -18.52
N THR A 336 -6.40 -8.13 -19.85
CA THR A 336 -7.37 -8.97 -20.57
C THR A 336 -6.69 -10.23 -21.09
N VAL A 337 -7.10 -11.37 -20.56
CA VAL A 337 -6.73 -12.69 -21.06
C VAL A 337 -7.49 -12.93 -22.36
N LYS A 338 -6.76 -13.31 -23.41
CA LYS A 338 -7.31 -13.50 -24.77
C LYS A 338 -7.83 -14.90 -25.03
#